data_AF-A0A2J0PL16-F1
#
_entry.id   AF-A0A2J0PL16-F1
#
_cell.length_a   1.000
_cell.length_b   1.000
_cell.length_c   1.000
_cell.angle_alpha   90.00
_cell.angle_beta   90.00
_cell.angle_gamma   90.00
#
_symmetry.space_group_name_H-M   'P 1'
#
loop_
_entity.id
_entity.type
_entity.pdbx_description
1 polymer ?
#
loop_
_entity_poly.entity_id
_entity_poly.type
_entity_poly.pdbx_seq_one_letter_code
_entity_poly.pdbx_strand_id
1 'polypeptide(L)'
;MAIPKLTAYALPTAAELPANKVNWAFEPERAALLIHDMQEYFLNFWGENSAMMQQVVANIARLRAYCKAHNIPVYYTAQPKEQSDEDRALLNDMWGPGLTRSPEQQRIVAELTPDEADTVLVKWRYSAFHRSPLELMLKETGRNQLLITGVYAHIGCMTTATDAFMRDIKPFFIADALADFTRDEHLMSLNYVAGRSGRVVMTDELLPSIPASKTALRALILPLLDESDEPMDDENLIDYGLDSVRMMALAARWRKVHGDIDFVMLAKNPTLDAWWALLSREVK
;
A
#
# COMPACT_ATOMS: atom_id res chain seq x y z
N MET A 1 -2.72 28.65 6.61
CA MET A 1 -1.50 28.35 7.41
C MET A 1 -0.58 27.47 6.59
N ALA A 2 0.73 27.72 6.59
CA ALA A 2 1.68 26.81 5.95
C ALA A 2 1.70 25.45 6.69
N ILE A 3 2.13 24.40 6.00
CA ILE A 3 2.34 23.08 6.63
C ILE A 3 3.36 23.25 7.76
N PRO A 4 3.07 22.78 9.00
CA PRO A 4 4.01 22.89 10.10
C PRO A 4 5.19 21.91 9.92
N LYS A 5 6.28 22.12 10.68
CA LYS A 5 7.29 21.06 10.84
C LYS A 5 6.62 19.86 11.52
N LEU A 6 6.83 18.69 10.94
CA LEU A 6 6.18 17.44 11.35
C LEU A 6 7.14 16.58 12.17
N THR A 7 6.58 15.83 13.11
CA THR A 7 7.31 14.89 13.95
C THR A 7 6.98 13.47 13.50
N ALA A 8 7.98 12.62 13.39
CA ALA A 8 7.77 11.21 13.09
C ALA A 8 6.99 10.50 14.21
N TYR A 9 6.25 9.46 13.85
CA TYR A 9 5.49 8.62 14.76
C TYR A 9 5.53 7.16 14.32
N ALA A 10 5.02 6.25 15.16
CA ALA A 10 4.92 4.84 14.82
C ALA A 10 3.79 4.63 13.79
N LEU A 11 4.15 4.10 12.61
CA LEU A 11 3.19 3.74 11.56
C LEU A 11 2.16 2.73 12.08
N PRO A 12 0.92 2.73 11.54
CA PRO A 12 -0.09 1.74 11.89
C PRO A 12 0.38 0.31 11.59
N THR A 13 0.01 -0.62 12.46
CA THR A 13 0.25 -2.06 12.28
C THR A 13 -1.03 -2.80 11.88
N ALA A 14 -0.90 -4.05 11.41
CA ALA A 14 -2.05 -4.88 11.04
C ALA A 14 -3.09 -5.03 12.17
N ALA A 15 -2.64 -5.10 13.43
CA ALA A 15 -3.50 -5.22 14.61
C ALA A 15 -4.32 -3.95 14.91
N GLU A 16 -3.94 -2.82 14.32
CA GLU A 16 -4.59 -1.52 14.53
C GLU A 16 -5.51 -1.14 13.39
N LEU A 17 -5.59 -1.96 12.33
CA LEU A 17 -6.47 -1.66 11.21
C LEU A 17 -7.94 -1.81 11.63
N PRO A 18 -8.79 -0.83 11.30
CA PRO A 18 -10.22 -0.95 11.53
C PRO A 18 -10.81 -2.07 10.67
N ALA A 19 -11.88 -2.69 11.17
CA ALA A 19 -12.64 -3.65 10.38
C ALA A 19 -13.23 -2.97 9.14
N ASN A 20 -12.87 -3.47 7.96
CA ASN A 20 -13.42 -3.01 6.69
C ASN A 20 -14.91 -3.37 6.58
N LYS A 21 -15.76 -2.43 6.13
CA LYS A 21 -17.17 -2.73 5.84
C LYS A 21 -17.37 -3.56 4.58
N VAL A 22 -16.44 -3.45 3.65
CA VAL A 22 -16.48 -4.14 2.35
C VAL A 22 -15.42 -5.24 2.32
N ASN A 23 -15.67 -6.29 1.55
CA ASN A 23 -14.82 -7.48 1.44
C ASN A 23 -14.17 -7.63 0.05
N TRP A 24 -13.95 -6.52 -0.67
CA TRP A 24 -13.35 -6.58 -2.00
C TRP A 24 -11.98 -7.26 -1.96
N ALA A 25 -11.84 -8.31 -2.76
CA ALA A 25 -10.56 -8.96 -3.02
C ALA A 25 -9.70 -8.06 -3.91
N PHE A 26 -8.39 -8.11 -3.71
CA PHE A 26 -7.44 -7.46 -4.61
C PHE A 26 -7.33 -8.26 -5.91
N GLU A 27 -7.56 -7.60 -7.03
CA GLU A 27 -7.60 -8.15 -8.39
C GLU A 27 -6.51 -7.42 -9.21
N PRO A 28 -5.27 -7.94 -9.31
CA PRO A 28 -4.14 -7.27 -9.96
C PRO A 28 -4.46 -6.74 -11.38
N GLU A 29 -5.18 -7.52 -12.17
CA GLU A 29 -5.61 -7.21 -13.53
C GLU A 29 -6.63 -6.05 -13.61
N ARG A 30 -7.25 -5.68 -12.50
CA ARG A 30 -8.17 -4.55 -12.38
C ARG A 30 -7.60 -3.39 -11.57
N ALA A 31 -6.39 -3.53 -11.06
CA ALA A 31 -5.77 -2.55 -10.21
C ALA A 31 -4.92 -1.53 -10.96
N ALA A 32 -4.71 -0.39 -10.30
CA ALA A 32 -3.70 0.61 -10.59
C ALA A 32 -3.09 1.09 -9.26
N LEU A 33 -1.83 1.52 -9.28
CA LEU A 33 -1.17 2.15 -8.13
C LEU A 33 -1.18 3.67 -8.29
N LEU A 34 -1.50 4.39 -7.21
CA LEU A 34 -1.34 5.83 -7.08
C LEU A 34 -0.29 6.14 -6.00
N ILE A 35 0.79 6.80 -6.42
CA ILE A 35 1.81 7.39 -5.57
C ILE A 35 1.49 8.89 -5.43
N HIS A 36 0.79 9.22 -4.35
CA HIS A 36 0.16 10.52 -4.18
C HIS A 36 1.13 11.55 -3.57
N ASP A 37 1.49 12.58 -4.35
CA ASP A 37 2.21 13.78 -3.93
C ASP A 37 3.53 13.49 -3.16
N MET A 38 4.26 12.43 -3.54
CA MET A 38 5.56 12.06 -2.96
C MET A 38 6.73 12.94 -3.45
N GLN A 39 6.52 14.26 -3.44
CA GLN A 39 7.50 15.27 -3.84
C GLN A 39 8.40 15.67 -2.68
N GLU A 40 9.66 16.05 -2.97
CA GLU A 40 10.65 16.48 -1.98
C GLU A 40 10.05 17.54 -1.02
N TYR A 41 9.33 18.53 -1.55
CA TYR A 41 8.68 19.60 -0.77
C TYR A 41 7.82 19.07 0.38
N PHE A 42 6.99 18.05 0.12
CA PHE A 42 6.06 17.52 1.14
C PHE A 42 6.78 16.64 2.17
N LEU A 43 7.81 15.92 1.75
CA LEU A 43 8.58 15.03 2.62
C LEU A 43 9.56 15.79 3.52
N ASN A 44 10.08 16.92 3.06
CA ASN A 44 11.02 17.74 3.81
C ASN A 44 10.44 18.32 5.12
N PHE A 45 9.11 18.33 5.29
CA PHE A 45 8.48 18.76 6.54
C PHE A 45 8.78 17.86 7.74
N TRP A 46 9.19 16.61 7.54
CA TRP A 46 9.69 15.72 8.61
C TRP A 46 11.19 15.88 8.88
N GLY A 47 11.89 16.73 8.14
CA GLY A 47 13.35 16.89 8.20
C GLY A 47 14.12 15.80 7.48
N GLU A 48 15.44 15.95 7.44
CA GLU A 48 16.35 14.99 6.80
C GLU A 48 16.36 13.64 7.53
N ASN A 49 16.44 12.54 6.78
CA ASN A 49 16.62 11.18 7.29
C ASN A 49 15.56 10.70 8.31
N SER A 50 14.31 11.13 8.16
CA SER A 50 13.20 10.57 8.96
C SER A 50 13.04 9.07 8.69
N ALA A 51 13.36 8.24 9.67
CA ALA A 51 13.24 6.77 9.58
C ALA A 51 11.81 6.32 9.24
N MET A 52 10.80 7.04 9.76
CA MET A 52 9.39 6.80 9.41
C MET A 52 9.15 7.02 7.92
N MET A 53 9.63 8.13 7.36
CA MET A 53 9.45 8.40 5.93
C MET A 53 10.27 7.46 5.06
N GLN A 54 11.46 7.04 5.49
CA GLN A 54 12.23 5.99 4.81
C GLN A 54 11.43 4.69 4.75
N GLN A 55 10.74 4.31 5.83
CA GLN A 55 9.89 3.12 5.85
C GLN A 55 8.68 3.26 4.92
N VAL A 56 8.00 4.41 4.91
CA VAL A 56 6.88 4.69 4.00
C VAL A 56 7.35 4.62 2.55
N VAL A 57 8.45 5.29 2.21
CA VAL A 57 9.04 5.27 0.87
C VAL A 57 9.44 3.85 0.45
N ALA A 58 10.05 3.07 1.35
CA ALA A 58 10.40 1.68 1.08
C ALA A 58 9.16 0.82 0.78
N ASN A 59 8.08 0.98 1.55
CA ASN A 59 6.82 0.27 1.31
C ASN A 59 6.19 0.64 -0.03
N ILE A 60 6.18 1.94 -0.39
CA ILE A 60 5.73 2.40 -1.71
C ILE A 60 6.59 1.81 -2.83
N ALA A 61 7.92 1.80 -2.66
CA ALA A 61 8.84 1.22 -3.64
C ALA A 61 8.60 -0.29 -3.85
N ARG A 62 8.32 -1.04 -2.78
CA ARG A 62 7.95 -2.47 -2.86
C ARG A 62 6.64 -2.67 -3.64
N LEU A 63 5.62 -1.85 -3.37
CA LEU A 63 4.34 -1.89 -4.12
C LEU A 63 4.54 -1.52 -5.58
N ARG A 64 5.33 -0.48 -5.86
CA ARG A 64 5.67 -0.08 -7.22
C ARG A 64 6.36 -1.21 -7.98
N ALA A 65 7.39 -1.82 -7.39
CA ALA A 65 8.11 -2.94 -8.01
C ALA A 65 7.17 -4.12 -8.34
N TYR A 66 6.29 -4.48 -7.41
CA TYR A 66 5.26 -5.50 -7.65
C TYR A 66 4.31 -5.09 -8.78
N CYS A 67 3.81 -3.85 -8.76
CA CYS A 67 2.90 -3.36 -9.79
C CYS A 67 3.53 -3.46 -11.19
N LYS A 68 4.80 -3.05 -11.32
CA LYS A 68 5.54 -3.16 -12.58
C LYS A 68 5.72 -4.61 -13.03
N ALA A 69 6.09 -5.51 -12.13
CA ALA A 69 6.25 -6.93 -12.43
C ALA A 69 4.94 -7.61 -12.88
N HIS A 70 3.79 -7.05 -12.51
CA HIS A 70 2.46 -7.61 -12.78
C HIS A 70 1.63 -6.78 -13.77
N ASN A 71 2.24 -5.86 -14.52
CA ASN A 71 1.55 -5.00 -15.51
C ASN A 71 0.36 -4.23 -14.91
N ILE A 72 0.52 -3.79 -13.65
CA ILE A 72 -0.39 -2.88 -12.96
C ILE A 72 0.13 -1.46 -13.22
N PRO A 73 -0.65 -0.58 -13.89
CA PRO A 73 -0.21 0.77 -14.20
C PRO A 73 0.06 1.58 -12.93
N VAL A 74 1.13 2.39 -12.96
CA VAL A 74 1.55 3.25 -11.86
C VAL A 74 1.33 4.71 -12.24
N TYR A 75 0.56 5.40 -11.42
CA TYR A 75 0.26 6.82 -11.52
C TYR A 75 0.93 7.57 -10.37
N TYR A 76 1.47 8.74 -10.69
CA TYR A 76 1.94 9.71 -9.71
C TYR A 76 1.04 10.94 -9.79
N THR A 77 0.88 11.62 -8.66
CA THR A 77 0.43 13.01 -8.68
C THR A 77 1.57 13.92 -8.25
N ALA A 78 1.75 15.02 -8.98
CA ALA A 78 2.73 16.03 -8.66
C ALA A 78 2.11 17.41 -8.83
N GLN A 79 2.09 18.21 -7.76
CA GLN A 79 1.66 19.59 -7.85
C GLN A 79 2.69 20.40 -8.69
N PRO A 80 2.22 21.27 -9.60
CA PRO A 80 3.10 22.01 -10.51
C PRO A 80 3.83 23.15 -9.80
N LYS A 81 5.03 23.49 -10.30
CA LYS A 81 5.87 24.59 -9.79
C LYS A 81 5.18 25.95 -9.88
N GLU A 82 4.52 26.18 -11.01
CA GLU A 82 3.83 27.42 -11.31
C GLU A 82 2.32 27.21 -11.16
N GLN A 83 1.68 28.06 -10.38
CA GLN A 83 0.24 28.08 -10.19
C GLN A 83 -0.20 29.53 -10.16
N SER A 84 -1.07 29.92 -11.10
CA SER A 84 -1.69 31.25 -11.07
C SER A 84 -2.61 31.37 -9.85
N ASP A 85 -2.92 32.60 -9.42
CA ASP A 85 -3.86 32.82 -8.31
C ASP A 85 -5.26 32.25 -8.63
N GLU A 86 -5.66 32.29 -9.90
CA GLU A 86 -6.93 31.72 -10.38
C GLU A 86 -6.92 30.19 -10.33
N ASP A 87 -5.81 29.56 -10.74
CA ASP A 87 -5.70 28.10 -10.71
C ASP A 87 -5.56 27.56 -9.30
N ARG A 88 -4.79 28.23 -8.44
CA ARG A 88 -4.58 27.83 -7.04
C ARG A 88 -5.81 28.15 -6.19
N ALA A 89 -6.49 29.26 -6.47
CA ALA A 89 -7.74 29.69 -5.83
C ALA A 89 -7.67 29.57 -4.29
N LEU A 90 -8.67 28.95 -3.67
CA LEU A 90 -8.83 28.82 -2.21
C LEU A 90 -7.71 28.04 -1.51
N LEU A 91 -6.82 27.35 -2.25
CA LEU A 91 -5.62 26.78 -1.65
C LEU A 91 -4.65 27.87 -1.15
N ASN A 92 -4.71 29.08 -1.73
CA ASN A 92 -3.94 30.23 -1.23
C ASN A 92 -4.37 30.62 0.18
N ASP A 93 -5.67 30.70 0.45
CA ASP A 93 -6.18 31.02 1.79
C ASP A 93 -5.82 29.93 2.81
N MET A 94 -5.98 28.66 2.40
CA MET A 94 -5.79 27.53 3.31
C MET A 94 -4.31 27.26 3.62
N TRP A 95 -3.45 27.22 2.60
CA TRP A 95 -2.06 26.74 2.71
C TRP A 95 -1.01 27.79 2.38
N GLY A 96 -1.42 29.00 2.05
CA GLY A 96 -0.53 30.02 1.50
C GLY A 96 0.00 29.60 0.12
N PRO A 97 1.20 30.05 -0.26
CA PRO A 97 1.76 29.76 -1.58
C PRO A 97 2.17 28.29 -1.76
N GLY A 98 2.40 27.55 -0.67
CA GLY A 98 2.83 26.15 -0.73
C GLY A 98 4.14 25.97 -1.50
N LEU A 99 4.20 24.93 -2.34
CA LEU A 99 5.41 24.57 -3.09
C LEU A 99 5.86 25.63 -4.12
N THR A 100 4.99 26.57 -4.51
CA THR A 100 5.31 27.56 -5.55
C THR A 100 6.42 28.52 -5.12
N ARG A 101 6.70 28.61 -3.81
CA ARG A 101 7.84 29.33 -3.23
C ARG A 101 9.11 28.49 -3.06
N SER A 102 9.03 27.19 -3.36
CA SER A 102 10.15 26.23 -3.33
C SER A 102 10.13 25.34 -4.58
N PRO A 103 10.12 25.92 -5.80
CA PRO A 103 9.99 25.18 -7.06
C PRO A 103 11.12 24.17 -7.31
N GLU A 104 12.27 24.33 -6.65
CA GLU A 104 13.38 23.39 -6.66
C GLU A 104 13.04 22.05 -5.98
N GLN A 105 12.10 22.04 -5.03
CA GLN A 105 11.68 20.87 -4.27
C GLN A 105 10.47 20.14 -4.90
N GLN A 106 10.15 20.44 -6.16
CA GLN A 106 8.97 19.89 -6.82
C GLN A 106 9.15 18.43 -7.27
N ARG A 107 10.39 17.93 -7.38
CA ARG A 107 10.64 16.58 -7.89
C ARG A 107 10.06 15.52 -6.96
N ILE A 108 9.68 14.38 -7.54
CA ILE A 108 9.43 13.15 -6.77
C ILE A 108 10.75 12.73 -6.11
N VAL A 109 10.68 12.21 -4.88
CA VAL A 109 11.88 11.74 -4.16
C VAL A 109 12.62 10.65 -4.92
N ALA A 110 13.95 10.62 -4.79
CA ALA A 110 14.84 9.84 -5.64
C ALA A 110 14.52 8.35 -5.66
N GLU A 111 14.16 7.78 -4.50
CA GLU A 111 13.81 6.37 -4.33
C GLU A 111 12.52 5.96 -5.05
N LEU A 112 11.68 6.93 -5.40
CA LEU A 112 10.42 6.74 -6.12
C LEU A 112 10.43 7.40 -7.52
N THR A 113 11.63 7.69 -8.06
CA THR A 113 11.78 8.32 -9.37
C THR A 113 10.92 7.61 -10.43
N PRO A 114 9.98 8.31 -11.09
CA PRO A 114 9.20 7.74 -12.18
C PRO A 114 10.10 7.36 -13.36
N ASP A 115 9.74 6.31 -14.09
CA ASP A 115 10.34 5.98 -15.40
C ASP A 115 9.31 6.06 -16.53
N GLU A 116 9.73 5.73 -17.75
CA GLU A 116 8.94 5.92 -18.97
C GLU A 116 7.63 5.13 -19.00
N ALA A 117 7.49 4.08 -18.18
CA ALA A 117 6.27 3.29 -18.09
C ALA A 117 5.23 3.90 -17.12
N ASP A 118 5.63 4.88 -16.31
CA ASP A 118 4.79 5.51 -15.31
C ASP A 118 4.08 6.75 -15.87
N THR A 119 2.93 7.10 -15.29
CA THR A 119 2.19 8.31 -15.67
C THR A 119 2.23 9.34 -14.55
N VAL A 120 2.80 10.52 -14.80
CA VAL A 120 2.84 11.63 -13.84
C VAL A 120 1.73 12.64 -14.16
N LEU A 121 0.75 12.74 -13.26
CA LEU A 121 -0.39 13.64 -13.38
C LEU A 121 -0.13 14.96 -12.66
N VAL A 122 -0.43 16.08 -13.32
CA VAL A 122 -0.41 17.39 -12.68
C VAL A 122 -1.53 17.48 -11.64
N LYS A 123 -1.18 17.83 -10.41
CA LYS A 123 -2.09 17.85 -9.27
C LYS A 123 -2.54 19.26 -8.92
N TRP A 124 -3.85 19.52 -9.02
CA TRP A 124 -4.41 20.85 -8.76
C TRP A 124 -5.21 20.97 -7.46
N ARG A 125 -5.81 19.89 -6.97
CA ARG A 125 -6.67 19.88 -5.76
C ARG A 125 -6.37 18.63 -4.93
N TYR A 126 -7.02 18.48 -3.78
CA TYR A 126 -6.83 17.31 -2.91
C TYR A 126 -7.13 15.98 -3.62
N SER A 127 -8.22 15.89 -4.38
CA SER A 127 -8.50 14.72 -5.20
C SER A 127 -7.56 14.61 -6.40
N ALA A 128 -6.98 13.43 -6.62
CA ALA A 128 -6.23 13.09 -7.84
C ALA A 128 -7.08 13.08 -9.11
N PHE A 129 -8.41 13.01 -9.01
CA PHE A 129 -9.33 13.03 -10.15
C PHE A 129 -9.71 14.45 -10.60
N HIS A 130 -9.57 15.44 -9.72
CA HIS A 130 -10.06 16.78 -10.01
C HIS A 130 -9.08 17.55 -10.91
N ARG A 131 -9.57 17.97 -12.09
CA ARG A 131 -8.75 18.58 -13.17
C ARG A 131 -7.61 17.65 -13.64
N SER A 132 -7.88 16.35 -13.71
CA SER A 132 -6.94 15.36 -14.24
C SER A 132 -7.66 14.34 -15.13
N PRO A 133 -6.93 13.63 -16.01
CA PRO A 133 -7.48 12.55 -16.83
C PRO A 133 -7.60 11.20 -16.09
N LEU A 134 -7.33 11.12 -14.78
CA LEU A 134 -7.17 9.85 -14.06
C LEU A 134 -8.39 8.91 -14.21
N GLU A 135 -9.61 9.44 -14.11
CA GLU A 135 -10.82 8.62 -14.25
C GLU A 135 -10.92 7.98 -15.65
N LEU A 136 -10.65 8.78 -16.69
CA LEU A 136 -10.71 8.32 -18.07
C LEU A 136 -9.64 7.23 -18.30
N MET A 137 -8.41 7.46 -17.87
CA MET A 137 -7.31 6.50 -18.01
C MET A 137 -7.60 5.17 -17.31
N LEU A 138 -8.16 5.20 -16.11
CA LEU A 138 -8.55 3.99 -15.38
C LEU A 138 -9.68 3.24 -16.11
N LYS A 139 -10.71 3.95 -16.60
CA LYS A 139 -11.82 3.36 -17.35
C LYS A 139 -11.35 2.72 -18.66
N GLU A 140 -10.52 3.41 -19.43
CA GLU A 140 -10.00 2.93 -20.73
C GLU A 140 -9.13 1.68 -20.57
N THR A 141 -8.40 1.57 -19.46
CA THR A 141 -7.54 0.41 -19.15
C THR A 141 -8.29 -0.70 -18.40
N GLY A 142 -9.60 -0.54 -18.17
CA GLY A 142 -10.43 -1.51 -17.45
C GLY A 142 -10.09 -1.65 -15.97
N ARG A 143 -9.37 -0.67 -15.38
CA ARG A 143 -8.93 -0.70 -13.99
C ARG A 143 -9.94 0.00 -13.10
N ASN A 144 -10.49 -0.74 -12.14
CA ASN A 144 -11.45 -0.20 -11.17
C ASN A 144 -11.05 -0.52 -9.72
N GLN A 145 -9.79 -0.85 -9.47
CA GLN A 145 -9.20 -0.81 -8.13
C GLN A 145 -8.05 0.18 -8.12
N LEU A 146 -7.96 1.03 -7.10
CA LEU A 146 -6.90 2.02 -6.96
C LEU A 146 -6.19 1.82 -5.62
N LEU A 147 -4.94 1.37 -5.68
CA LEU A 147 -4.05 1.31 -4.52
C LEU A 147 -3.56 2.73 -4.23
N ILE A 148 -3.86 3.29 -3.07
CA ILE A 148 -3.53 4.68 -2.72
C ILE A 148 -2.45 4.69 -1.65
N THR A 149 -1.34 5.34 -2.00
CA THR A 149 -0.16 5.53 -1.15
C THR A 149 0.28 6.99 -1.18
N GLY A 150 1.14 7.40 -0.25
CA GLY A 150 1.78 8.71 -0.25
C GLY A 150 1.32 9.65 0.86
N VAL A 151 1.27 10.96 0.57
CA VAL A 151 1.01 12.00 1.59
C VAL A 151 0.01 13.06 1.11
N TYR A 152 -0.73 13.72 1.99
CA TYR A 152 -0.97 13.37 3.41
C TYR A 152 -2.24 12.51 3.51
N ALA A 153 -2.23 11.53 4.43
CA ALA A 153 -3.26 10.49 4.51
C ALA A 153 -4.69 11.07 4.60
N HIS A 154 -4.97 11.94 5.58
CA HIS A 154 -6.31 12.50 5.78
C HIS A 154 -6.72 13.59 4.78
N ILE A 155 -5.78 14.16 4.02
CA ILE A 155 -6.07 15.26 3.09
C ILE A 155 -6.27 14.71 1.68
N GLY A 156 -5.19 14.65 0.90
CA GLY A 156 -5.24 14.30 -0.52
C GLY A 156 -5.57 12.84 -0.74
N CYS A 157 -4.97 11.95 0.05
CA CYS A 157 -5.14 10.50 -0.11
C CYS A 157 -6.59 10.10 0.23
N MET A 158 -7.12 10.49 1.40
CA MET A 158 -8.49 10.19 1.82
C MET A 158 -9.55 10.85 0.93
N THR A 159 -9.31 12.09 0.48
CA THR A 159 -10.21 12.76 -0.48
C THR A 159 -10.22 11.99 -1.80
N THR A 160 -9.06 11.58 -2.31
CA THR A 160 -8.95 10.76 -3.52
C THR A 160 -9.63 9.41 -3.36
N ALA A 161 -9.51 8.76 -2.20
CA ALA A 161 -10.20 7.50 -1.91
C ALA A 161 -11.72 7.66 -1.97
N THR A 162 -12.24 8.72 -1.35
CA THR A 162 -13.68 9.03 -1.37
C THR A 162 -14.16 9.37 -2.78
N ASP A 163 -13.37 10.11 -3.56
CA ASP A 163 -13.69 10.46 -4.94
C ASP A 163 -13.62 9.23 -5.88
N ALA A 164 -12.64 8.34 -5.70
CA ALA A 164 -12.58 7.06 -6.40
C ALA A 164 -13.84 6.23 -6.16
N PHE A 165 -14.25 6.11 -4.89
CA PHE A 165 -15.46 5.40 -4.49
C PHE A 165 -16.71 5.93 -5.19
N MET A 166 -16.87 7.25 -5.25
CA MET A 166 -18.00 7.90 -5.93
C MET A 166 -17.97 7.74 -7.45
N ARG A 167 -16.84 7.30 -8.02
CA ARG A 167 -16.63 7.05 -9.47
C ARG A 167 -16.62 5.56 -9.80
N ASP A 168 -17.15 4.72 -8.92
CA ASP A 168 -17.21 3.26 -9.05
C ASP A 168 -15.83 2.56 -9.12
N ILE A 169 -14.79 3.21 -8.59
CA ILE A 169 -13.44 2.67 -8.44
C ILE A 169 -13.24 2.29 -6.98
N LYS A 170 -12.82 1.06 -6.71
CA LYS A 170 -12.59 0.50 -5.36
C LYS A 170 -11.24 1.01 -4.81
N PRO A 171 -11.20 1.93 -3.83
CA PRO A 171 -9.92 2.34 -3.24
C PRO A 171 -9.42 1.28 -2.25
N PHE A 172 -8.12 0.99 -2.34
CA PHE A 172 -7.34 0.23 -1.38
C PHE A 172 -6.33 1.18 -0.75
N PHE A 173 -6.57 1.54 0.51
CA PHE A 173 -5.80 2.50 1.27
C PHE A 173 -4.70 1.77 2.05
N ILE A 174 -3.44 2.05 1.73
CA ILE A 174 -2.32 1.24 2.22
C ILE A 174 -1.74 1.87 3.49
N ALA A 175 -2.13 1.35 4.64
CA ALA A 175 -1.93 2.00 5.95
C ALA A 175 -0.46 2.28 6.30
N ASP A 176 0.46 1.40 5.92
CA ASP A 176 1.90 1.54 6.19
C ASP A 176 2.69 2.12 5.00
N ALA A 177 2.00 2.51 3.93
CA ALA A 177 2.55 3.25 2.79
C ALA A 177 1.91 4.64 2.66
N LEU A 178 1.40 5.16 3.77
CA LEU A 178 0.87 6.51 3.93
C LEU A 178 1.60 7.23 5.08
N ALA A 179 1.64 8.55 5.02
CA ALA A 179 2.02 9.38 6.17
C ALA A 179 1.12 10.62 6.27
N ASP A 180 1.13 11.23 7.44
CA ASP A 180 0.23 12.34 7.78
C ASP A 180 0.88 13.28 8.81
N PHE A 181 0.27 14.43 9.06
CA PHE A 181 0.78 15.41 10.02
C PHE A 181 0.91 14.84 11.43
N THR A 182 -0.10 14.09 11.87
CA THR A 182 -0.11 13.40 13.15
C THR A 182 -0.55 11.95 13.01
N ARG A 183 -0.21 11.14 14.00
CA ARG A 183 -0.67 9.75 14.08
C ARG A 183 -2.19 9.65 14.17
N ASP A 184 -2.83 10.56 14.89
CA ASP A 184 -4.28 10.56 15.08
C ASP A 184 -5.01 10.87 13.77
N GLU A 185 -4.54 11.83 12.98
CA GLU A 185 -5.09 12.11 11.65
C GLU A 185 -4.88 10.94 10.69
N HIS A 186 -3.70 10.30 10.74
CA HIS A 186 -3.45 9.09 9.97
C HIS A 186 -4.47 8.01 10.32
N LEU A 187 -4.61 7.63 11.59
CA LEU A 187 -5.57 6.61 12.02
C LEU A 187 -7.03 7.00 11.75
N MET A 188 -7.37 8.28 11.87
CA MET A 188 -8.70 8.80 11.53
C MET A 188 -8.99 8.55 10.05
N SER A 189 -8.04 8.81 9.16
CA SER A 189 -8.22 8.57 7.72
C SER A 189 -8.46 7.09 7.41
N LEU A 190 -7.77 6.18 8.11
CA LEU A 190 -8.00 4.73 7.98
C LEU A 190 -9.43 4.36 8.41
N ASN A 191 -9.86 4.83 9.58
CA ASN A 191 -11.21 4.61 10.10
C ASN A 191 -12.29 5.13 9.14
N TYR A 192 -12.06 6.32 8.57
CA TYR A 192 -12.98 6.90 7.60
C TYR A 192 -13.10 6.03 6.36
N VAL A 193 -11.97 5.68 5.73
CA VAL A 193 -11.98 4.90 4.48
C VAL A 193 -12.58 3.52 4.69
N ALA A 194 -12.14 2.76 5.70
CA ALA A 194 -12.68 1.43 6.01
C ALA A 194 -14.19 1.43 6.26
N GLY A 195 -14.69 2.52 6.85
CA GLY A 195 -16.09 2.67 7.22
C GLY A 195 -16.98 3.30 6.15
N ARG A 196 -16.43 3.98 5.14
CA ARG A 196 -17.20 4.87 4.25
C ARG A 196 -16.89 4.74 2.77
N SER A 197 -15.67 4.40 2.38
CA SER A 197 -15.28 4.52 0.96
C SER A 197 -14.36 3.42 0.44
N GLY A 198 -13.78 2.54 1.27
CA GLY A 198 -12.72 1.66 0.80
C GLY A 198 -12.35 0.47 1.64
N ARG A 199 -11.35 -0.26 1.13
CA ARG A 199 -10.55 -1.23 1.87
C ARG A 199 -9.33 -0.53 2.45
N VAL A 200 -9.04 -0.74 3.73
CA VAL A 200 -7.75 -0.45 4.35
C VAL A 200 -6.98 -1.76 4.50
N VAL A 201 -5.71 -1.76 4.11
CA VAL A 201 -4.83 -2.93 4.11
C VAL A 201 -3.39 -2.53 4.42
N MET A 202 -2.59 -3.47 4.88
CA MET A 202 -1.12 -3.36 4.94
C MET A 202 -0.50 -3.64 3.57
N THR A 203 0.70 -3.11 3.34
CA THR A 203 1.53 -3.41 2.16
C THR A 203 1.71 -4.93 1.97
N ASP A 204 2.00 -5.64 3.06
CA ASP A 204 2.26 -7.09 3.05
C ASP A 204 1.01 -7.96 2.80
N GLU A 205 -0.19 -7.39 2.87
CA GLU A 205 -1.43 -8.07 2.46
C GLU A 205 -1.59 -8.13 0.93
N LEU A 206 -1.06 -7.12 0.22
CA LEU A 206 -1.13 -7.05 -1.24
C LEU A 206 0.08 -7.70 -1.90
N LEU A 207 1.22 -7.64 -1.23
CA LEU A 207 2.44 -8.25 -1.71
C LEU A 207 2.45 -9.75 -1.41
N PRO A 208 2.99 -10.57 -2.31
CA PRO A 208 3.29 -11.94 -2.01
C PRO A 208 4.33 -11.99 -0.90
N SER A 209 3.90 -12.38 0.29
CA SER A 209 4.76 -12.52 1.44
C SER A 209 4.90 -13.98 1.83
N ILE A 210 6.13 -14.35 2.16
CA ILE A 210 6.44 -15.49 3.02
C ILE A 210 6.46 -14.97 4.46
N PRO A 211 6.10 -15.80 5.46
CA PRO A 211 6.28 -15.44 6.86
C PRO A 211 7.71 -14.96 7.15
N ALA A 212 7.85 -13.87 7.92
CA ALA A 212 9.17 -13.28 8.24
C ALA A 212 9.94 -14.05 9.32
N SER A 213 9.28 -14.96 10.04
CA SER A 213 9.86 -15.82 11.06
C SER A 213 9.07 -17.11 11.17
N LYS A 214 9.64 -18.13 11.81
CA LYS A 214 8.92 -19.37 12.14
C LYS A 214 7.69 -19.09 13.03
N THR A 215 7.78 -18.12 13.95
CA THR A 215 6.65 -17.67 14.76
C THR A 215 5.53 -17.08 13.89
N ALA A 216 5.87 -16.27 12.89
CA ALA A 216 4.88 -15.73 11.95
C ALA A 216 4.28 -16.84 11.06
N LEU A 217 5.06 -17.86 10.69
CA LEU A 217 4.55 -19.03 9.97
C LEU A 217 3.54 -19.76 10.84
N ARG A 218 3.88 -20.04 12.10
CA ARG A 218 2.94 -20.68 13.04
C ARG A 218 1.65 -19.88 13.18
N ALA A 219 1.73 -18.56 13.37
CA ALA A 219 0.55 -17.70 13.46
C ALA A 219 -0.31 -17.69 12.18
N LEU A 220 0.30 -17.91 11.01
CA LEU A 220 -0.41 -18.07 9.74
C LEU A 220 -1.12 -19.44 9.62
N ILE A 221 -0.52 -20.50 10.16
CA ILE A 221 -1.00 -21.88 10.01
C ILE A 221 -2.04 -22.25 11.06
N LEU A 222 -1.89 -21.84 12.32
CA LEU A 222 -2.81 -22.24 13.41
C LEU A 222 -4.29 -21.96 13.10
N PRO A 223 -4.69 -20.81 12.52
CA PRO A 223 -6.10 -20.56 12.15
C PRO A 223 -6.63 -21.44 11.01
N LEU A 224 -5.75 -22.18 10.32
CA LEU A 224 -6.06 -23.10 9.23
C LEU A 224 -6.14 -24.55 9.70
N LEU A 225 -6.03 -24.81 11.00
CA LEU A 225 -6.18 -26.12 11.62
C LEU A 225 -7.58 -26.24 12.21
N ASP A 226 -8.13 -27.45 12.20
CA ASP A 226 -9.49 -27.71 12.68
C ASP A 226 -9.50 -28.22 14.14
N GLU A 227 -8.33 -28.57 14.68
CA GLU A 227 -8.15 -29.12 16.04
C GLU A 227 -7.85 -28.05 17.09
N SER A 228 -8.23 -28.31 18.34
CA SER A 228 -8.01 -27.38 19.46
C SER A 228 -6.59 -27.41 20.04
N ASP A 229 -5.87 -28.51 19.83
CA ASP A 229 -4.51 -28.69 20.32
C ASP A 229 -3.50 -28.10 19.34
N GLU A 230 -2.54 -27.33 19.85
CA GLU A 230 -1.48 -26.75 19.00
C GLU A 230 -0.41 -27.80 18.68
N PRO A 231 -0.05 -28.02 17.40
CA PRO A 231 1.02 -28.93 17.03
C PRO A 231 2.39 -28.40 17.45
N MET A 232 3.28 -29.33 17.79
CA MET A 232 4.73 -29.10 17.82
C MET A 232 5.25 -28.83 16.42
N ASP A 233 6.44 -28.24 16.32
CA ASP A 233 6.95 -27.76 15.03
C ASP A 233 7.31 -28.87 14.02
N ASP A 234 7.61 -30.06 14.52
CA ASP A 234 7.97 -31.26 13.77
C ASP A 234 6.80 -32.22 13.53
N GLU A 235 5.62 -31.91 14.06
CA GLU A 235 4.41 -32.70 13.88
C GLU A 235 3.75 -32.44 12.52
N ASN A 236 3.06 -33.47 12.03
CA ASN A 236 2.37 -33.44 10.74
C ASN A 236 1.07 -32.65 10.85
N LEU A 237 1.01 -31.50 10.19
CA LEU A 237 -0.13 -30.59 10.23
C LEU A 237 -1.43 -31.17 9.66
N ILE A 238 -1.35 -32.21 8.83
CA ILE A 238 -2.54 -32.91 8.31
C ILE A 238 -3.28 -33.63 9.44
N ASP A 239 -2.55 -34.13 10.45
CA ASP A 239 -3.14 -34.78 11.62
C ASP A 239 -3.92 -33.79 12.49
N TYR A 240 -3.72 -32.48 12.28
CA TYR A 240 -4.41 -31.37 12.95
C TYR A 240 -5.47 -30.71 12.05
N GLY A 241 -5.88 -31.38 10.97
CA GLY A 241 -6.97 -30.93 10.10
C GLY A 241 -6.54 -30.01 8.96
N LEU A 242 -5.24 -29.90 8.65
CA LEU A 242 -4.81 -29.13 7.48
C LEU A 242 -5.12 -29.86 6.17
N ASP A 243 -6.02 -29.31 5.36
CA ASP A 243 -6.43 -29.92 4.10
C ASP A 243 -5.55 -29.51 2.89
N SER A 244 -5.75 -30.24 1.77
CA SER A 244 -5.00 -30.01 0.53
C SER A 244 -5.34 -28.68 -0.16
N VAL A 245 -6.53 -28.14 0.03
CA VAL A 245 -6.94 -26.85 -0.56
C VAL A 245 -6.17 -25.70 0.10
N ARG A 246 -6.06 -25.73 1.43
CA ARG A 246 -5.26 -24.80 2.23
C ARG A 246 -3.78 -24.88 1.83
N MET A 247 -3.22 -26.09 1.69
CA MET A 247 -1.84 -26.27 1.21
C MET A 247 -1.60 -25.73 -0.20
N MET A 248 -2.53 -25.95 -1.15
CA MET A 248 -2.41 -25.39 -2.49
C MET A 248 -2.43 -23.86 -2.49
N ALA A 249 -3.26 -23.23 -1.65
CA ALA A 249 -3.31 -21.79 -1.52
C ALA A 249 -2.00 -21.22 -0.94
N LEU A 250 -1.43 -21.87 0.08
CA LEU A 250 -0.12 -21.52 0.64
C LEU A 250 1.00 -21.67 -0.40
N ALA A 251 1.04 -22.79 -1.12
CA ALA A 251 2.01 -23.03 -2.18
C ALA A 251 1.92 -21.94 -3.27
N ALA A 252 0.72 -21.61 -3.74
CA ALA A 252 0.52 -20.56 -4.73
C ALA A 252 1.01 -19.17 -4.25
N ARG A 253 0.80 -18.86 -2.96
CA ARG A 253 1.30 -17.63 -2.35
C ARG A 253 2.82 -17.61 -2.27
N TRP A 254 3.43 -18.67 -1.74
CA TRP A 254 4.88 -18.73 -1.53
C TRP A 254 5.67 -18.91 -2.83
N ARG A 255 5.06 -19.51 -3.87
CA ARG A 255 5.63 -19.61 -5.22
C ARG A 255 6.01 -18.25 -5.80
N LYS A 256 5.28 -17.21 -5.45
CA LYS A 256 5.56 -15.84 -5.92
C LYS A 256 6.87 -15.26 -5.36
N VAL A 257 7.38 -15.83 -4.26
CA VAL A 257 8.70 -15.48 -3.69
C VAL A 257 9.74 -16.53 -4.09
N HIS A 258 9.39 -17.81 -3.97
CA HIS A 258 10.25 -18.94 -4.33
C HIS A 258 9.60 -19.72 -5.48
N GLY A 259 10.01 -19.44 -6.72
CA GLY A 259 9.35 -19.93 -7.94
C GLY A 259 9.18 -21.45 -8.05
N ASP A 260 9.98 -22.23 -7.33
CA ASP A 260 9.95 -23.69 -7.29
C ASP A 260 8.98 -24.28 -6.26
N ILE A 261 8.46 -23.49 -5.30
CA ILE A 261 7.52 -24.00 -4.29
C ILE A 261 6.22 -24.44 -4.98
N ASP A 262 5.82 -25.68 -4.72
CA ASP A 262 4.55 -26.25 -5.16
C ASP A 262 3.88 -27.09 -4.05
N PHE A 263 2.67 -27.56 -4.35
CA PHE A 263 1.92 -28.41 -3.44
C PHE A 263 2.68 -29.69 -3.06
N VAL A 264 3.41 -30.29 -4.00
CA VAL A 264 4.13 -31.56 -3.77
C VAL A 264 5.25 -31.36 -2.76
N MET A 265 5.98 -30.25 -2.84
CA MET A 265 7.01 -29.90 -1.85
C MET A 265 6.42 -29.73 -0.45
N LEU A 266 5.28 -29.03 -0.33
CA LEU A 266 4.63 -28.82 0.97
C LEU A 266 4.06 -30.12 1.54
N ALA A 267 3.36 -30.91 0.72
CA ALA A 267 2.71 -32.15 1.13
C ALA A 267 3.70 -33.28 1.46
N LYS A 268 4.94 -33.22 0.94
CA LYS A 268 5.97 -34.23 1.24
C LYS A 268 6.39 -34.24 2.71
N ASN A 269 6.43 -33.07 3.34
CA ASN A 269 6.76 -32.94 4.75
C ASN A 269 5.95 -31.76 5.36
N PRO A 270 4.67 -31.99 5.69
CA PRO A 270 3.74 -30.94 6.10
C PRO A 270 3.94 -30.56 7.57
N THR A 271 5.12 -30.06 7.92
CA THR A 271 5.47 -29.62 9.28
C THR A 271 5.91 -28.15 9.27
N LEU A 272 5.78 -27.46 10.41
CA LEU A 272 6.23 -26.06 10.51
C LEU A 272 7.75 -25.95 10.31
N ASP A 273 8.53 -26.91 10.82
CA ASP A 273 9.97 -26.98 10.62
C ASP A 273 10.37 -27.10 9.15
N ALA A 274 9.74 -28.03 8.43
CA ALA A 274 10.05 -28.27 7.03
C ALA A 274 9.68 -27.07 6.16
N TRP A 275 8.50 -26.50 6.39
CA TRP A 275 8.04 -25.33 5.63
C TRP A 275 8.87 -24.10 5.95
N TRP A 276 9.27 -23.88 7.21
CA TRP A 276 10.18 -22.79 7.55
C TRP A 276 11.54 -22.95 6.87
N ALA A 277 12.09 -24.15 6.81
CA ALA A 277 13.35 -24.41 6.09
C ALA A 277 13.23 -24.13 4.58
N LEU A 278 12.08 -24.41 3.97
CA LEU A 278 11.80 -24.06 2.57
C LEU A 278 11.71 -22.54 2.36
N LEU A 279 11.11 -21.82 3.29
CA LEU A 279 10.83 -20.39 3.15
C LEU A 279 12.03 -19.50 3.52
N SER A 280 12.84 -19.91 4.49
CA SER A 280 13.98 -19.16 5.02
C SER A 280 15.25 -19.20 4.15
N ARG A 281 15.26 -20.00 3.09
CA ARG A 281 16.36 -20.03 2.12
C ARG A 281 16.48 -18.70 1.39
N GLU A 282 17.69 -18.37 0.94
CA GLU A 282 17.90 -17.21 0.06
C GLU A 282 17.11 -17.40 -1.24
N VAL A 283 16.45 -16.32 -1.68
CA VAL A 283 15.77 -16.28 -2.97
C VAL A 283 16.84 -16.34 -4.06
N LYS A 284 16.82 -17.38 -4.88
CA LYS A 284 17.72 -17.53 -6.02
C LYS A 284 17.36 -16.63 -7.19
#